data_AF-A0A9E4FKQ6-F1
#
_entry.id   AF-A0A9E4FKQ6-F1
#
_cell.length_a   1.000
_cell.length_b   1.000
_cell.length_c   1.000
_cell.angle_alpha   90.00
_cell.angle_beta   90.00
_cell.angle_gamma   90.00
#
_symmetry.space_group_name_H-M   'P 1'
#
loop_
_entity.id
_entity.type
_entity.pdbx_description
1 polymer ?
#
loop_
_entity_poly.entity_id
_entity_poly.type
_entity_poly.pdbx_seq_one_letter_code
_entity_poly.pdbx_strand_id
1 'polypeptide(L)' 'MKVVIAPQSFKGGLQGADVARAIKQGILSVYPQAETVEIPVADGGDGTLDALVRSTGGQI' A
#
# COMPACT_ATOMS: atom_id res chain seq x y z
N MET A 1 -9.38 16.28 -1.60
CA MET A 1 -7.92 16.03 -1.49
C MET A 1 -7.62 14.64 -2.03
N LYS A 2 -6.52 14.46 -2.76
CA LYS A 2 -6.07 13.15 -3.23
C LYS A 2 -4.81 12.74 -2.48
N VAL A 3 -4.79 11.52 -1.95
CA VAL A 3 -3.68 10.97 -1.15
C VAL A 3 -3.16 9.70 -1.82
N VAL A 4 -1.87 9.69 -2.15
CA VAL A 4 -1.16 8.49 -2.60
C VAL A 4 -0.56 7.81 -1.38
N ILE A 5 -0.89 6.54 -1.19
CA ILE A 5 -0.47 5.72 -0.05
C ILE A 5 0.52 4.69 -0.58
N ALA A 6 1.82 4.97 -0.43
CA ALA A 6 2.90 4.14 -0.97
C ALA A 6 3.86 3.62 0.11
N PRO A 7 3.39 2.75 1.04
CA PRO A 7 4.22 2.22 2.11
C PRO A 7 5.04 0.99 1.66
N GLN A 8 6.11 0.73 2.41
CA GLN A 8 6.83 -0.54 2.40
C GLN A 8 6.23 -1.51 3.44
N SER A 9 6.52 -2.81 3.28
CA SER A 9 6.22 -3.82 4.29
C SER A 9 6.96 -3.55 5.61
N PHE A 10 6.37 -3.99 6.71
CA PHE A 10 7.02 -4.02 8.01
C PHE A 10 7.73 -5.35 8.16
N LYS A 11 9.06 -5.32 8.25
CA LYS A 11 9.89 -6.52 8.30
C LYS A 11 9.45 -7.45 9.43
N GLY A 12 9.11 -8.71 9.08
CA GLY A 12 8.62 -9.70 10.04
C GLY A 12 7.18 -9.49 10.52
N GLY A 13 6.43 -8.59 9.89
CA GLY A 13 5.06 -8.22 10.28
C GLY A 13 4.14 -8.06 9.07
N LEU A 14 3.60 -6.85 8.90
CA LEU A 14 2.58 -6.56 7.89
C LEU A 14 3.19 -6.43 6.48
N GLN A 15 2.48 -6.97 5.49
CA GLN A 15 2.79 -6.73 4.09
C GLN A 15 2.43 -5.30 3.70
N GLY A 16 3.11 -4.74 2.69
CA GLY A 16 2.89 -3.34 2.27
C GLY A 16 1.42 -3.04 1.93
N ALA A 17 0.70 -4.01 1.36
CA ALA A 17 -0.73 -3.87 1.06
C ALA A 17 -1.60 -3.72 2.33
N ASP A 18 -1.29 -4.45 3.41
CA ASP A 18 -2.01 -4.33 4.67
C ASP A 18 -1.70 -3.00 5.37
N VAL A 19 -0.45 -2.54 5.29
CA VAL A 19 -0.06 -1.21 5.77
C VAL A 19 -0.83 -0.12 5.01
N ALA A 20 -0.92 -0.22 3.68
CA ALA A 20 -1.64 0.74 2.85
C ALA A 20 -3.13 0.82 3.22
N ARG A 21 -3.76 -0.34 3.44
CA ARG A 21 -5.17 -0.44 3.87
C ARG A 21 -5.39 0.18 5.25
N ALA A 22 -4.49 -0.07 6.20
CA ALA A 22 -4.58 0.53 7.53
C ALA A 22 -4.44 2.06 7.49
N ILE A 23 -3.49 2.59 6.71
CA ILE A 23 -3.32 4.03 6.51
C ILE A 23 -4.57 4.65 5.87
N LYS A 24 -5.13 4.01 4.84
CA LYS A 24 -6.38 4.45 4.20
C LYS A 24 -7.54 4.55 5.21
N GLN A 25 -7.70 3.54 6.06
CA GLN A 25 -8.73 3.55 7.09
C GLN A 25 -8.56 4.72 8.06
N GLY A 26 -7.32 5.01 8.48
CA GLY A 26 -7.01 6.17 9.33
C GLY A 26 -7.27 7.51 8.64
N ILE A 27 -6.97 7.63 7.35
CA ILE A 27 -7.27 8.84 6.58
C ILE A 27 -8.78 9.05 6.49
N LEU A 28 -9.53 8.02 6.10
CA LEU A 28 -10.97 8.12 5.88
C LEU A 28 -11.77 8.30 7.17
N SER A 29 -11.23 7.90 8.33
CA SER A 29 -11.89 8.15 9.62
C SER A 29 -11.90 9.63 10.01
N VAL A 30 -10.91 10.40 9.56
CA VAL A 30 -10.80 11.85 9.83
C VAL A 30 -11.30 12.67 8.64
N TYR A 31 -11.05 12.20 7.41
CA TYR A 31 -11.43 12.89 6.19
C TYR A 31 -12.11 11.95 5.19
N PRO A 32 -13.42 11.68 5.38
CA PRO A 32 -14.15 10.66 4.60
C PRO A 32 -14.24 10.94 3.10
N GLN A 33 -14.05 12.19 2.67
CA GLN A 33 -14.11 12.60 1.26
C GLN A 33 -12.73 12.53 0.56
N ALA A 34 -11.68 12.07 1.24
CA ALA A 34 -10.38 11.90 0.61
C ALA A 34 -10.44 10.84 -0.50
N GLU A 35 -9.93 11.17 -1.69
CA GLU A 35 -9.62 10.16 -2.70
C GLU A 35 -8.28 9.52 -2.33
N THR A 36 -8.24 8.19 -2.26
CA THR A 36 -7.03 7.44 -1.87
C THR A 36 -6.60 6.50 -2.99
N VAL A 37 -5.30 6.43 -3.24
CA VAL A 37 -4.70 5.49 -4.19
C VAL A 37 -3.63 4.69 -3.45
N GLU A 38 -3.78 3.37 -3.41
CA GLU A 38 -2.87 2.46 -2.69
C GLU A 38 -1.86 1.88 -3.69
N ILE A 39 -0.57 2.20 -3.51
CA ILE A 39 0.54 1.75 -4.37
C ILE A 39 1.67 1.23 -3.46
N PRO A 40 1.54 0.04 -2.85
CA PRO A 40 2.59 -0.50 -2.01
C PRO A 40 3.91 -0.65 -2.80
N VAL A 41 5.03 -0.31 -2.16
CA VAL A 41 6.35 -0.30 -2.79
C VAL A 41 7.29 -1.27 -2.09
N ALA A 42 8.35 -1.65 -2.80
CA ALA A 42 9.45 -2.45 -2.29
C ALA A 42 10.78 -1.95 -2.86
N ASP A 43 11.87 -2.24 -2.16
CA ASP A 43 13.23 -1.75 -2.44
C ASP A 43 14.11 -2.76 -3.21
N GLY A 44 13.55 -3.90 -3.62
CA GLY A 44 14.28 -5.00 -4.24
C GLY A 44 14.48 -6.21 -3.32
N GLY A 45 14.12 -6.10 -2.03
CA GLY A 45 14.11 -7.22 -1.09
C GLY A 45 12.85 -8.08 -1.13
N ASP A 46 12.58 -8.76 -0.02
CA ASP A 46 11.38 -9.58 0.15
C ASP A 46 10.10 -8.77 -0.05
N GLY A 47 9.16 -9.33 -0.81
CA GLY A 47 7.90 -8.65 -1.15
C GLY A 47 7.94 -7.80 -2.41
N THR A 48 9.10 -7.70 -3.09
CA THR A 48 9.21 -6.94 -4.36
C THR A 48 8.34 -7.51 -5.47
N LEU A 49 8.30 -8.83 -5.64
CA LEU A 49 7.42 -9.47 -6.61
C LEU A 49 5.94 -9.13 -6.34
N ASP A 50 5.52 -9.24 -5.08
CA ASP A 50 4.12 -9.00 -4.68
C ASP A 50 3.73 -7.52 -4.88
N ALA A 51 4.64 -6.58 -4.57
CA ALA A 51 4.46 -5.16 -4.83
C ALA A 51 4.27 -4.89 -6.34
N LEU A 52 5.16 -5.43 -7.19
CA LEU A 52 5.07 -5.25 -8.64
C LEU A 52 3.79 -5.84 -9.22
N VAL A 53 3.45 -7.08 -8.86
CA VAL A 53 2.23 -7.76 -9.32
C VAL A 53 0.99 -6.94 -8.98
N ARG A 54 0.86 -6.47 -7.73
CA ARG A 54 -0.29 -5.68 -7.29
C ARG A 54 -0.35 -4.30 -7.95
N SER A 55 0.78 -3.63 -8.11
CA SER A 55 0.83 -2.30 -8.71
C SER A 55 0.65 -2.31 -10.23
N THR A 56 0.97 -3.42 -10.90
CA THR A 56 0.89 -3.54 -12.37
C THR A 56 -0.29 -4.36 -12.87
N GLY A 57 -0.99 -5.10 -11.99
CA GLY A 57 -2.02 -6.06 -12.39
C GLY A 57 -1.45 -7.32 -13.06
N GLY A 58 -0.18 -7.63 -12.80
CA GLY A 58 0.49 -8.83 -13.29
C GLY A 58 -0.04 -10.12 -12.64
N GLN A 59 0.53 -11.26 -13.05
CA GLN A 59 0.22 -12.59 -12.49
C GLN A 59 1.54 -13.36 -12.26
N ILE A 60 1.54 -14.29 -11.30
CA ILE A 60 2.66 -15.19 -10.98
C ILE A 60 2.40 -16.56 -11.61
#